data_AF-A0A9E0IZ84-F1
#
_entry.id   AF-A0A9E0IZ84-F1
#
_cell.length_a   1.000
_cell.length_b   1.000
_cell.length_c   1.000
_cell.angle_alpha   90.00
_cell.angle_beta   90.00
_cell.angle_gamma   90.00
#
_symmetry.space_group_name_H-M   'P 1'
#
loop_
_entity.id
_entity.type
_entity.pdbx_description
1 polymer ?
#
loop_
_entity_poly.entity_id
_entity_poly.type
_entity_poly.pdbx_seq_one_letter_code
_entity_poly.pdbx_strand_id
1 'polypeptide(L)'
;MHVDDLREKQRAGATADLFALVMACRRKFLNAARLLELRSPAIDRLHAMGAETAVDVWPLLRPFEVLTERYIAAFFTPQDALFLNPGDGQDVRWSRYFHHVLLPHLLQNDELVRNVLRAVRALPCNDSQAAAGTLAQLFSEMTLPETAPPWAPESILDN
;
A
#
# COMPACT_ATOMS: atom_id res chain seq x y z
N MET A 1 -23.47 1.50 7.01
CA MET A 1 -22.35 0.56 6.78
C MET A 1 -21.57 0.49 8.09
N HIS A 2 -21.54 -0.68 8.72
CA HIS A 2 -20.75 -0.95 9.91
C HIS A 2 -19.26 -1.03 9.53
N VAL A 3 -18.34 -0.93 10.49
CA VAL A 3 -16.89 -1.10 10.23
C VAL A 3 -16.58 -2.43 9.53
N ASP A 4 -17.35 -3.47 9.82
CA ASP A 4 -17.16 -4.80 9.22
C ASP A 4 -17.52 -4.85 7.74
N ASP A 5 -18.51 -4.08 7.31
CA ASP A 5 -18.86 -3.94 5.90
C ASP A 5 -17.72 -3.23 5.13
N LEU A 6 -17.06 -2.23 5.74
CA LEU A 6 -15.90 -1.57 5.13
C LEU A 6 -14.74 -2.56 4.98
N ARG A 7 -14.46 -3.37 6.02
CA ARG A 7 -13.45 -4.42 5.98
C ARG A 7 -13.74 -5.44 4.88
N GLU A 8 -15.00 -5.84 4.71
CA GLU A 8 -15.41 -6.76 3.67
C GLU A 8 -15.15 -6.16 2.28
N LYS A 9 -15.53 -4.90 2.06
CA LYS A 9 -15.26 -4.20 0.80
C LYS A 9 -13.76 -4.05 0.52
N GLN A 10 -12.96 -3.71 1.54
CA GLN A 10 -11.50 -3.64 1.44
C GLN A 10 -10.91 -5.01 1.07
N ARG A 11 -11.39 -6.10 1.68
CA ARG A 11 -10.98 -7.47 1.32
C ARG A 11 -11.38 -7.84 -0.10
N ALA A 12 -12.59 -7.48 -0.54
CA ALA A 12 -13.05 -7.72 -1.91
C ALA A 12 -12.23 -6.94 -2.96
N GLY A 13 -11.80 -5.71 -2.62
CA GLY A 13 -10.96 -4.87 -3.48
C GLY A 13 -9.45 -5.14 -3.39
N ALA A 14 -8.99 -5.90 -2.39
CA ALA A 14 -7.58 -6.04 -2.05
C ALA A 14 -6.71 -6.49 -3.22
N THR A 15 -7.17 -7.47 -4.01
CA THR A 15 -6.42 -7.96 -5.17
C THR A 15 -6.15 -6.86 -6.21
N ALA A 16 -7.15 -6.01 -6.47
CA ALA A 16 -7.01 -4.91 -7.44
C ALA A 16 -6.06 -3.82 -6.91
N ASP A 17 -6.24 -3.43 -5.64
CA ASP A 17 -5.41 -2.43 -4.97
C ASP A 17 -3.93 -2.88 -4.90
N LEU A 18 -3.71 -4.14 -4.53
CA LEU A 18 -2.36 -4.74 -4.48
C LEU A 18 -1.74 -4.88 -5.86
N PHE A 19 -2.52 -5.27 -6.87
CA PHE A 19 -2.02 -5.31 -8.23
C PHE A 19 -1.60 -3.92 -8.71
N ALA A 20 -2.40 -2.89 -8.44
CA ALA A 20 -2.06 -1.50 -8.74
C ALA A 20 -0.75 -1.06 -8.06
N LEU A 21 -0.58 -1.40 -6.77
CA LEU A 21 0.67 -1.16 -6.03
C LEU A 21 1.87 -1.85 -6.68
N VAL A 22 1.77 -3.15 -6.99
CA VAL A 22 2.85 -3.91 -7.63
C VAL A 22 3.24 -3.30 -8.97
N MET A 23 2.26 -2.94 -9.80
CA MET A 23 2.52 -2.36 -11.13
C MET A 23 3.11 -0.95 -11.04
N ALA A 24 2.75 -0.18 -10.02
CA ALA A 24 3.36 1.12 -9.76
C ALA A 24 4.82 0.99 -9.27
N CYS A 25 5.08 0.06 -8.34
CA CYS A 25 6.43 -0.29 -7.89
C CYS A 25 7.31 -0.77 -9.06
N ARG A 26 6.77 -1.65 -9.92
CA ARG A 26 7.43 -2.13 -11.15
C ARG A 26 7.82 -0.96 -12.03
N ARG A 27 6.88 -0.06 -12.33
CA ARG A 27 7.13 1.11 -13.19
C ARG A 27 8.22 2.01 -12.62
N LYS A 28 8.16 2.32 -11.32
CA LYS A 28 9.19 3.14 -10.67
C LYS A 28 10.56 2.47 -10.73
N PHE A 29 10.65 1.18 -10.40
CA PHE A 29 11.90 0.44 -10.42
C PHE A 29 12.51 0.38 -11.83
N LEU A 30 11.71 0.06 -12.85
CA LEU A 30 12.17 0.00 -14.25
C LEU A 30 12.63 1.38 -14.77
N ASN A 31 11.93 2.45 -14.38
CA ASN A 31 12.36 3.81 -14.73
C ASN A 31 13.72 4.14 -14.11
N ALA A 32 13.94 3.79 -12.85
CA ALA A 32 15.23 3.97 -12.19
C ALA A 32 16.34 3.13 -12.84
N ALA A 33 16.06 1.85 -13.14
CA ALA A 33 17.00 0.97 -13.83
C ALA A 33 17.40 1.51 -15.21
N ARG A 34 16.43 2.06 -15.96
CA ARG A 34 16.67 2.71 -17.26
C ARG A 34 17.56 3.95 -17.12
N LEU A 35 17.28 4.81 -16.12
CA LEU A 35 18.08 6.02 -15.87
C LEU A 35 19.53 5.70 -15.49
N LEU A 36 19.74 4.57 -14.82
CA LEU A 36 21.06 4.06 -14.43
C LEU A 36 21.68 3.13 -15.48
N GLU A 37 21.04 2.99 -16.65
CA GLU A 37 21.46 2.11 -17.76
C GLU A 37 21.73 0.65 -17.34
N LEU A 38 21.04 0.17 -16.30
CA LEU A 38 21.21 -1.18 -15.79
C LEU A 38 20.56 -2.20 -16.74
N ARG A 39 21.31 -3.24 -17.08
CA ARG A 39 20.83 -4.37 -17.88
C ARG A 39 21.10 -5.67 -17.14
N SER A 40 20.06 -6.47 -16.92
CA SER A 40 20.20 -7.79 -16.30
C SER A 40 18.99 -8.67 -16.62
N PRO A 41 19.14 -10.01 -16.58
CA PRO A 41 18.01 -10.93 -16.76
C PRO A 41 16.87 -10.71 -15.75
N ALA A 42 17.18 -10.17 -14.56
CA ALA A 42 16.16 -9.82 -13.57
C ALA A 42 15.31 -8.64 -14.04
N ILE A 43 15.91 -7.65 -14.70
CA ILE A 43 15.20 -6.48 -15.26
C ILE A 43 14.33 -6.93 -16.44
N ASP A 44 14.82 -7.82 -17.29
CA ASP A 44 14.03 -8.35 -18.43
C ASP A 44 12.80 -9.13 -17.94
N ARG A 45 12.96 -9.99 -16.92
CA ARG A 45 11.83 -10.68 -16.28
C ARG A 45 10.83 -9.72 -15.65
N LEU A 46 11.33 -8.67 -14.98
CA LEU A 46 10.48 -7.63 -14.42
C LEU A 46 9.71 -6.87 -15.51
N HIS A 47 10.30 -6.69 -16.71
CA HIS A 47 9.61 -6.14 -17.88
C HIS A 47 8.48 -7.07 -18.37
N ALA A 48 8.66 -8.39 -18.39
CA ALA A 48 7.62 -9.33 -18.83
C ALA A 48 6.48 -9.54 -17.80
N MET A 49 6.74 -9.25 -16.52
CA MET A 49 5.76 -9.38 -15.43
C MET A 49 4.48 -8.56 -15.70
N GLY A 50 3.33 -9.22 -15.55
CA GLY A 50 2.00 -8.61 -15.71
C GLY A 50 1.49 -8.55 -17.15
N ALA A 51 2.36 -8.78 -18.14
CA ALA A 51 1.97 -8.93 -19.54
C ALA A 51 1.95 -10.42 -19.96
N GLU A 52 3.01 -11.15 -19.59
CA GLU A 52 3.19 -12.56 -19.97
C GLU A 52 3.12 -13.50 -18.77
N THR A 53 3.43 -13.00 -17.57
CA THR A 53 3.42 -13.78 -16.33
C THR A 53 2.41 -13.18 -15.35
N ALA A 54 1.54 -14.04 -14.79
CA ALA A 54 0.60 -13.67 -13.75
C ALA A 54 1.34 -13.19 -12.49
N VAL A 55 0.77 -12.18 -11.83
CA VAL A 55 1.33 -11.63 -10.59
C VAL A 55 0.62 -12.27 -9.41
N ASP A 56 1.37 -13.00 -8.58
CA ASP A 56 0.87 -13.50 -7.30
C ASP A 56 0.98 -12.41 -6.23
N VAL A 57 -0.16 -11.83 -5.87
CA VAL A 57 -0.26 -10.79 -4.82
C VAL A 57 -0.50 -11.37 -3.43
N TRP A 58 -0.71 -12.69 -3.30
CA TRP A 58 -1.02 -13.34 -2.03
C TRP A 58 -0.05 -12.98 -0.89
N PRO A 59 1.28 -12.91 -1.11
CA PRO A 59 2.22 -12.53 -0.06
C PRO A 59 1.98 -11.12 0.52
N LEU A 60 1.29 -10.25 -0.20
CA LEU A 60 1.04 -8.86 0.19
C LEU A 60 -0.29 -8.66 0.94
N LEU A 61 -1.15 -9.68 1.02
CA LEU A 61 -2.46 -9.56 1.69
C LEU A 61 -2.31 -9.20 3.16
N ARG A 62 -1.42 -9.87 3.89
CA ARG A 62 -1.23 -9.60 5.32
C ARG A 62 -0.66 -8.19 5.58
N PRO A 63 0.38 -7.72 4.88
CA PRO A 63 0.77 -6.31 4.94
C PRO A 63 -0.37 -5.34 4.60
N PHE A 64 -1.18 -5.65 3.59
CA PHE A 64 -2.30 -4.81 3.20
C PHE A 64 -3.38 -4.69 4.27
N GLU A 65 -3.70 -5.78 4.97
CA GLU A 65 -4.62 -5.77 6.12
C GLU A 65 -4.16 -4.78 7.22
N VAL A 66 -2.85 -4.68 7.45
CA VAL A 66 -2.29 -3.70 8.40
C VAL A 66 -2.63 -2.28 7.95
N LEU A 67 -2.44 -1.95 6.66
CA LEU A 67 -2.78 -0.63 6.13
C LEU A 67 -4.27 -0.33 6.23
N THR A 68 -5.12 -1.29 5.89
CA THR A 68 -6.57 -1.09 5.91
C THR A 68 -7.10 -0.88 7.32
N GLU A 69 -6.61 -1.64 8.31
CA GLU A 69 -7.00 -1.46 9.72
C GLU A 69 -6.49 -0.12 10.28
N ARG A 70 -5.30 0.30 9.88
CA ARG A 70 -4.79 1.62 10.29
C ARG A 70 -5.58 2.77 9.68
N TYR A 71 -6.00 2.64 8.43
CA TYR A 71 -6.92 3.61 7.82
C TYR A 71 -8.24 3.69 8.58
N ILE A 72 -8.82 2.54 8.95
CA ILE A 72 -10.04 2.49 9.74
C ILE A 72 -9.85 3.24 11.07
N ALA A 73 -8.79 2.91 11.81
CA ALA A 73 -8.52 3.52 13.11
C ALA A 73 -8.28 5.03 13.02
N ALA A 74 -7.57 5.50 11.99
CA ALA A 74 -7.20 6.90 11.83
C ALA A 74 -8.33 7.78 11.27
N PHE A 75 -9.14 7.26 10.34
CA PHE A 75 -10.08 8.08 9.58
C PHE A 75 -11.53 7.67 9.75
N PHE A 76 -11.84 6.37 9.84
CA PHE A 76 -13.22 5.89 9.93
C PHE A 76 -13.75 5.95 11.37
N THR A 77 -13.06 5.30 12.32
CA THR A 77 -13.51 5.19 13.72
C THR A 77 -13.79 6.53 14.39
N PRO A 78 -12.97 7.60 14.20
CA PRO A 78 -13.25 8.90 14.80
C PRO A 78 -14.53 9.57 14.26
N GLN A 79 -14.96 9.22 13.05
CA GLN A 79 -16.14 9.77 12.39
C GLN A 79 -17.40 8.92 12.62
N ASP A 80 -17.26 7.66 13.02
CA ASP A 80 -18.35 6.69 13.13
C ASP A 80 -19.47 7.17 14.07
N ALA A 81 -19.10 7.78 15.20
CA ALA A 81 -20.04 8.34 16.17
C ALA A 81 -20.66 9.70 15.75
N LEU A 82 -20.15 10.34 14.69
CA LEU A 82 -20.53 11.71 14.31
C LEU A 82 -21.60 11.78 13.22
N PHE A 83 -21.88 10.67 12.53
CA PHE A 83 -22.83 10.64 11.41
C PHE A 83 -23.95 9.62 11.66
N LEU A 84 -25.15 9.94 11.20
CA LEU A 84 -26.31 9.02 11.23
C LEU A 84 -26.10 7.81 10.32
N ASN A 85 -25.41 8.00 9.19
CA ASN A 85 -25.01 6.96 8.24
C ASN A 85 -23.52 7.11 7.91
N PRO A 86 -22.60 6.67 8.80
CA PRO A 86 -21.16 6.85 8.63
C PRO A 86 -20.59 6.06 7.44
N GLY A 87 -21.40 5.16 6.90
CA GLY A 87 -21.04 4.20 5.87
C GLY A 87 -21.10 4.65 4.41
N ASP A 88 -21.82 5.72 4.11
CA ASP A 88 -22.11 6.08 2.72
C ASP A 88 -20.84 6.61 2.02
N GLY A 89 -20.45 5.93 0.94
CA GLY A 89 -19.31 6.31 0.10
C GLY A 89 -17.93 6.06 0.71
N GLN A 90 -17.83 5.32 1.82
CA GLN A 90 -16.54 5.05 2.48
C GLN A 90 -15.62 4.12 1.69
N ASP A 91 -16.18 3.26 0.85
CA ASP A 91 -15.46 2.49 -0.15
C ASP A 91 -14.83 3.38 -1.22
N VAL A 92 -15.59 4.38 -1.70
CA VAL A 92 -15.08 5.41 -2.62
C VAL A 92 -13.99 6.25 -1.95
N ARG A 93 -14.17 6.60 -0.67
CA ARG A 93 -13.15 7.33 0.11
C ARG A 93 -11.87 6.50 0.29
N TRP A 94 -11.99 5.23 0.67
CA TRP A 94 -10.86 4.31 0.74
C TRP A 94 -10.13 4.23 -0.60
N SER A 95 -10.87 3.95 -1.68
CA SER A 95 -10.28 3.83 -3.01
C SER A 95 -9.55 5.11 -3.42
N ARG A 96 -10.16 6.28 -3.18
CA ARG A 96 -9.54 7.58 -3.47
C ARG A 96 -8.29 7.79 -2.64
N TYR A 97 -8.36 7.55 -1.34
CA TYR A 97 -7.23 7.71 -0.43
C TYR A 97 -6.09 6.78 -0.82
N PHE A 98 -6.37 5.49 -1.04
CA PHE A 98 -5.36 4.49 -1.40
C PHE A 98 -4.62 4.89 -2.68
N HIS A 99 -5.35 5.20 -3.76
CA HIS A 99 -4.75 5.45 -5.06
C HIS A 99 -4.14 6.84 -5.22
N HIS A 100 -4.74 7.88 -4.65
CA HIS A 100 -4.34 9.26 -4.89
C HIS A 100 -3.53 9.88 -3.76
N VAL A 101 -3.60 9.33 -2.55
CA VAL A 101 -2.85 9.82 -1.40
C VAL A 101 -1.79 8.81 -0.99
N LEU A 102 -2.19 7.62 -0.54
CA LEU A 102 -1.27 6.66 0.06
C LEU A 102 -0.23 6.13 -0.94
N LEU A 103 -0.67 5.62 -2.09
CA LEU A 103 0.21 4.97 -3.07
C LEU A 103 1.35 5.89 -3.55
N PRO A 104 1.13 7.16 -3.91
CA PRO A 104 2.22 8.09 -4.20
C PRO A 104 3.25 8.22 -3.07
N HIS A 105 2.82 8.26 -1.81
CA HIS A 105 3.72 8.33 -0.66
C HIS A 105 4.49 7.03 -0.45
N LEU A 106 3.84 5.87 -0.57
CA LEU A 106 4.51 4.57 -0.48
C LEU A 106 5.61 4.44 -1.54
N LEU A 107 5.34 4.92 -2.75
CA LEU A 107 6.31 4.89 -3.84
C LEU A 107 7.52 5.79 -3.60
N GLN A 108 7.51 6.74 -2.66
CA GLN A 108 8.71 7.54 -2.35
C GLN A 108 9.78 6.71 -1.63
N ASN A 109 9.39 5.65 -0.93
CA ASN A 109 10.32 4.76 -0.23
C ASN A 109 10.84 3.66 -1.18
N ASP A 110 12.10 3.79 -1.62
CA ASP A 110 12.71 2.82 -2.53
C ASP A 110 12.85 1.42 -1.93
N GLU A 111 13.00 1.30 -0.60
CA GLU A 111 13.10 0.00 0.06
C GLU A 111 11.74 -0.71 0.12
N LEU A 112 10.65 0.06 0.30
CA LEU A 112 9.29 -0.46 0.12
C LEU A 112 9.11 -0.99 -1.30
N VAL A 113 9.47 -0.20 -2.32
CA VAL A 113 9.36 -0.61 -3.72
C VAL A 113 10.08 -1.92 -3.97
N ARG A 114 11.32 -2.06 -3.47
CA ARG A 114 12.08 -3.32 -3.59
C ARG A 114 11.40 -4.46 -2.85
N ASN A 115 10.94 -4.25 -1.62
CA ASN A 115 10.34 -5.32 -0.83
C ASN A 115 8.98 -5.77 -1.37
N VAL A 116 8.16 -4.88 -1.96
CA VAL A 116 6.95 -5.26 -2.70
C VAL A 116 7.31 -6.18 -3.86
N LEU A 117 8.30 -5.81 -4.67
CA LEU A 117 8.73 -6.61 -5.81
C LEU A 117 9.42 -7.92 -5.42
N ARG A 118 10.16 -7.96 -4.30
CA ARG A 118 10.77 -9.18 -3.75
C ARG A 118 9.71 -10.12 -3.17
N ALA A 119 8.70 -9.60 -2.49
CA ALA A 119 7.61 -10.40 -1.90
C ALA A 119 6.83 -11.16 -2.97
N VAL A 120 6.54 -10.51 -4.11
CA VAL A 120 5.90 -11.14 -5.27
C VAL A 120 6.88 -11.85 -6.20
N ARG A 121 8.13 -12.05 -5.77
CA ARG A 121 9.22 -12.75 -6.49
C ARG A 121 9.58 -12.17 -7.85
N ALA A 122 9.24 -10.91 -8.10
CA ALA A 122 9.60 -10.18 -9.32
C ALA A 122 11.06 -9.73 -9.32
N LEU A 123 11.66 -9.55 -8.15
CA LEU A 123 13.09 -9.32 -7.98
C LEU A 123 13.76 -10.51 -7.27
N PRO A 124 15.05 -10.77 -7.53
CA PRO A 124 15.82 -11.78 -6.81
C PRO A 124 15.80 -11.51 -5.30
N CYS A 125 15.47 -12.54 -4.54
CA CYS A 125 15.44 -12.49 -3.08
C CYS A 125 15.70 -13.89 -2.51
N ASN A 126 16.41 -13.95 -1.39
CA ASN A 126 16.65 -15.21 -0.67
C ASN A 126 15.39 -15.67 0.10
N ASP A 127 14.58 -14.72 0.57
CA ASP A 127 13.37 -15.00 1.34
C ASP A 127 12.27 -13.97 1.02
N SER A 128 11.32 -14.38 0.16
CA SER A 128 10.17 -13.54 -0.22
C SER A 128 9.19 -13.33 0.94
N GLN A 129 9.13 -14.27 1.89
CA GLN A 129 8.25 -14.15 3.07
C GLN A 129 8.80 -13.13 4.06
N ALA A 130 10.12 -13.12 4.27
CA ALA A 130 10.76 -12.08 5.07
C ALA A 130 10.51 -10.68 4.49
N ALA A 131 10.56 -10.52 3.16
CA ALA A 131 10.24 -9.25 2.52
C ALA A 131 8.80 -8.79 2.79
N ALA A 132 7.83 -9.71 2.75
CA ALA A 132 6.45 -9.42 3.13
C ALA A 132 6.33 -9.07 4.62
N GLY A 133 7.02 -9.79 5.51
CA GLY A 133 7.08 -9.48 6.93
C GLY A 133 7.62 -8.08 7.22
N THR A 134 8.70 -7.67 6.54
CA THR A 134 9.24 -6.31 6.62
C THR A 134 8.22 -5.25 6.17
N LEU A 135 7.43 -5.53 5.13
CA LEU A 135 6.35 -4.61 4.71
C LEU A 135 5.27 -4.47 5.78
N ALA A 136 4.85 -5.57 6.40
CA ALA A 136 3.86 -5.52 7.48
C ALA A 136 4.36 -4.67 8.67
N GLN A 137 5.64 -4.81 9.05
CA GLN A 137 6.26 -4.00 10.09
C GLN A 137 6.37 -2.52 9.67
N LEU A 138 6.81 -2.25 8.45
CA LEU A 138 6.88 -0.88 7.94
C LEU A 138 5.50 -0.21 7.96
N PHE A 139 4.46 -0.94 7.55
CA PHE A 139 3.08 -0.44 7.54
C PHE A 139 2.51 -0.25 8.93
N SER A 140 2.93 -1.02 9.94
CA SER A 140 2.50 -0.80 11.32
C SER A 140 3.13 0.45 11.93
N GLU A 141 4.37 0.77 11.57
CA GLU A 141 5.17 1.86 12.16
C GLU A 141 5.06 3.20 11.43
N MET A 142 4.80 3.20 10.11
CA MET A 142 4.82 4.45 9.33
C MET A 142 3.77 5.46 9.81
N THR A 143 3.99 6.76 9.64
CA THR A 143 2.90 7.74 9.80
C THR A 143 2.03 7.72 8.54
N LEU A 144 0.71 7.64 8.69
CA LEU A 144 -0.19 7.71 7.53
C LEU A 144 -0.18 9.13 6.95
N PRO A 145 -0.18 9.31 5.63
CA PRO A 145 -0.43 10.61 5.02
C PRO A 145 -1.69 11.27 5.60
N GLU A 146 -1.70 12.60 5.70
CA GLU A 146 -2.82 13.37 6.26
C GLU A 146 -3.10 13.15 7.75
N THR A 147 -2.23 12.40 8.45
CA THR A 147 -2.22 12.32 9.92
C THR A 147 -1.01 13.04 10.50
N ALA A 148 -1.18 13.66 11.67
CA ALA A 148 -0.05 14.21 12.41
C ALA A 148 0.78 13.05 13.01
N PRO A 149 2.13 13.12 12.94
CA PRO A 149 2.97 12.19 13.66
C PRO A 149 2.65 12.22 15.17
N PRO A 150 2.74 11.10 15.89
CA PRO A 150 2.41 11.04 17.31
C PRO A 150 3.32 11.89 18.21
N TRP A 151 4.48 12.31 17.70
CA TRP A 151 5.43 13.21 18.38
C TRP A 151 5.25 14.68 17.99
N ALA A 152 4.38 14.99 17.02
CA ALA A 152 4.12 16.37 16.66
C ALA A 152 3.36 17.05 17.81
N PRO A 153 3.77 18.26 18.24
CA PRO A 153 3.03 19.00 19.25
C PRO A 153 1.60 19.22 18.76
N GLU A 154 0.62 19.14 19.66
CA GLU A 154 -0.75 19.54 19.36
C GLU A 154 -0.68 20.96 18.78
N SER A 155 -1.11 21.14 17.54
CA SER A 155 -1.23 22.46 16.97
C SER A 155 -2.29 23.17 17.80
N ILE A 156 -1.84 24.04 18.72
CA ILE A 156 -2.68 25.03 19.36
C ILE A 156 -3.17 25.88 18.19
N LEU A 157 -4.38 25.57 17.71
CA LEU A 157 -5.08 26.42 16.76
C LEU A 157 -5.46 27.66 17.55
N ASP A 158 -4.60 28.67 17.51
CA ASP A 158 -4.94 30.02 17.92
C ASP A 158 -6.10 30.49 17.02
N ASN A 159 -7.31 30.50 17.59
CA ASN A 159 -8.48 31.24 17.10
C ASN A 159 -8.89 32.25 18.16
#